data_AF-F0RJ63-F1
#
_entry.id   AF-F0RJ63-F1
#
_cell.length_a   1.000
_cell.length_b   1.000
_cell.length_c   1.000
_cell.angle_alpha   90.00
_cell.angle_beta   90.00
_cell.angle_gamma   90.00
#
_symmetry.space_group_name_H-M   'P 1'
#
loop_
_entity.id
_entity.type
_entity.pdbx_description
1 polymer ?
#
loop_
_entity_poly.entity_id
_entity_poly.type
_entity_poly.pdbx_seq_one_letter_code
_entity_poly.pdbx_strand_id
1 'polypeptide(L)'
;MNKRVLGVLALTLTGCQPQVSQEVQTQTLRLGELQIRLDAPLWVSPQDFYPLGVTYTNLGSEPLNIGDPFGCRLIWRVVDVKTGKVPEPERQTNYACTTEARAPTILGAGESLSGRLSGIIDRFPKGEYRLGAETWQAVAGKDWRKLSPKPQEVRFEIR
;
A
#
# COMPACT_ATOMS: atom_id res chain seq x y z
N MET A 1 -32.98 -45.18 -26.34
CA MET A 1 -33.29 -44.22 -25.26
C MET A 1 -32.03 -43.94 -24.46
N ASN A 2 -31.90 -42.71 -23.98
CA ASN A 2 -30.88 -42.17 -23.06
C ASN A 2 -29.50 -41.84 -23.63
N LYS A 3 -28.93 -40.66 -23.39
CA LYS A 3 -29.43 -39.31 -23.08
C LYS A 3 -28.16 -38.45 -23.20
N ARG A 4 -28.13 -37.51 -24.14
CA ARG A 4 -27.04 -36.54 -24.30
C ARG A 4 -26.97 -35.68 -23.04
N VAL A 5 -25.87 -35.75 -22.29
CA VAL A 5 -25.59 -34.78 -21.23
C VAL A 5 -24.74 -33.69 -21.85
N LEU A 6 -25.38 -32.55 -22.11
CA LEU A 6 -24.74 -31.31 -22.51
C LEU A 6 -23.68 -30.94 -21.45
N GLY A 7 -22.44 -30.74 -21.90
CA GLY A 7 -21.43 -30.04 -21.13
C GLY A 7 -21.87 -28.59 -20.93
N VAL A 8 -22.23 -28.24 -19.70
CA VAL A 8 -22.39 -26.86 -19.29
C VAL A 8 -20.98 -26.26 -19.25
N LEU A 9 -20.62 -25.54 -20.31
CA LEU A 9 -19.53 -24.59 -20.30
C LEU A 9 -19.88 -23.52 -19.26
N ALA A 10 -19.38 -23.70 -18.04
CA ALA A 10 -19.32 -22.64 -17.06
C ALA A 10 -18.36 -21.58 -17.60
N LEU A 11 -18.91 -20.57 -18.26
CA LEU A 11 -18.22 -19.29 -18.47
C LEU A 11 -17.91 -18.74 -17.08
N THR A 12 -16.68 -18.97 -16.62
CA THR A 12 -16.13 -18.19 -15.51
C THR A 12 -16.10 -16.75 -15.99
N LEU A 13 -17.06 -15.95 -15.52
CA LEU A 13 -16.94 -14.51 -15.46
C LEU A 13 -15.63 -14.22 -14.74
N THR A 14 -14.55 -13.99 -15.50
CA THR A 14 -13.35 -13.34 -14.99
C THR A 14 -13.80 -11.94 -14.62
N GLY A 15 -14.26 -11.76 -13.39
CA GLY A 15 -14.40 -10.45 -12.81
C GLY A 15 -13.10 -9.71 -13.09
N CYS A 16 -13.20 -8.48 -13.59
CA CYS A 16 -12.06 -7.60 -13.84
C CYS A 16 -11.41 -7.26 -12.50
N GLN A 17 -10.78 -8.24 -11.86
CA GLN A 17 -9.95 -8.01 -10.71
C GLN A 17 -8.64 -7.46 -11.21
N PRO A 18 -8.18 -6.34 -10.64
CA PRO A 18 -6.88 -5.80 -10.99
C PRO A 18 -5.78 -6.84 -10.83
N GLN A 19 -4.87 -6.88 -11.80
CA GLN A 19 -3.75 -7.81 -11.78
C GLN A 19 -2.57 -7.18 -11.05
N VAL A 20 -1.92 -7.99 -10.22
CA VAL A 20 -0.76 -7.59 -9.43
C VAL A 20 0.24 -8.72 -9.39
N SER A 21 1.52 -8.38 -9.25
CA SER A 21 2.56 -9.37 -9.00
C SER A 21 2.28 -10.18 -7.73
N GLN A 22 2.51 -11.50 -7.78
CA GLN A 22 2.56 -12.31 -6.56
C GLN A 22 3.88 -12.09 -5.79
N GLU A 23 4.92 -11.65 -6.49
CA GLU A 23 6.18 -11.21 -5.89
C GLU A 23 6.01 -9.83 -5.26
N VAL A 24 6.51 -9.67 -4.03
CA VAL A 24 6.46 -8.42 -3.29
C VAL A 24 7.85 -8.02 -2.81
N GLN A 25 8.15 -6.72 -2.88
CA GLN A 25 9.24 -6.11 -2.17
C GLN A 25 8.78 -5.78 -0.74
N THR A 26 9.37 -6.46 0.24
CA THR A 26 9.11 -6.21 1.66
C THR A 26 10.18 -5.29 2.25
N GLN A 27 9.75 -4.32 3.04
CA GLN A 27 10.63 -3.48 3.85
C GLN A 27 10.16 -3.46 5.30
N THR A 28 11.05 -3.81 6.22
CA THR A 28 10.78 -3.81 7.66
C THR A 28 11.62 -2.75 8.35
N LEU A 29 10.96 -1.81 9.02
CA LEU A 29 11.58 -0.70 9.75
C LEU A 29 11.13 -0.71 11.21
N ARG A 30 11.90 -0.04 12.07
CA ARG A 30 11.58 0.16 13.48
C ARG A 30 11.57 1.62 13.86
N LEU A 31 10.62 1.99 14.71
CA LEU A 31 10.53 3.28 15.38
C LEU A 31 10.39 3.04 16.89
N GLY A 32 11.52 3.02 17.60
CA GLY A 32 11.57 2.53 18.97
C GLY A 32 11.11 1.08 19.03
N GLU A 33 10.10 0.81 19.85
CA GLU A 33 9.49 -0.51 20.03
C GLU A 33 8.47 -0.89 18.93
N LEU A 34 8.10 0.03 18.05
CA LEU A 34 7.18 -0.25 16.94
C LEU A 34 7.95 -0.79 15.74
N GLN A 35 7.60 -1.98 15.26
CA GLN A 35 8.01 -2.48 13.95
C GLN A 35 6.94 -2.19 12.91
N ILE A 36 7.36 -1.76 11.73
CA ILE A 36 6.52 -1.45 10.58
C ILE A 36 7.02 -2.28 9.40
N ARG A 37 6.19 -3.17 8.89
CA ARG A 37 6.46 -3.95 7.67
C ARG A 37 5.58 -3.40 6.55
N LEU A 38 6.19 -2.97 5.45
CA LEU A 38 5.51 -2.56 4.23
C LEU A 38 5.76 -3.61 3.15
N ASP A 39 4.69 -4.07 2.52
CA ASP A 39 4.73 -4.99 1.39
C ASP A 39 4.20 -4.27 0.14
N ALA A 40 5.08 -4.08 -0.84
CA ALA A 40 4.75 -3.47 -2.12
C ALA A 40 4.91 -4.49 -3.24
N PRO A 41 3.99 -4.56 -4.21
CA PRO A 41 4.16 -5.41 -5.38
C PRO A 41 5.29 -4.88 -6.27
N LEU A 42 5.91 -5.76 -7.05
CA LEU A 42 6.86 -5.36 -8.08
C LEU A 42 6.15 -4.76 -9.30
N TRP A 43 4.90 -5.15 -9.57
CA TRP A 43 4.10 -4.54 -10.64
C TRP A 43 2.59 -4.63 -10.37
N VAL A 44 1.84 -3.70 -10.97
CA VAL A 44 0.38 -3.60 -10.92
C VAL A 44 -0.19 -3.26 -12.29
N SER A 45 -1.43 -3.67 -12.57
CA SER A 45 -2.19 -3.17 -13.72
C SER A 45 -2.69 -1.74 -13.47
N PRO A 46 -2.94 -0.94 -14.52
CA PRO A 46 -3.53 0.38 -14.38
C PRO A 46 -4.95 0.24 -13.82
N GLN A 47 -5.25 0.97 -12.75
CA GLN A 47 -6.54 0.91 -12.07
C GLN A 47 -6.76 2.14 -11.21
N ASP A 48 -8.00 2.34 -10.78
CA ASP A 48 -8.37 3.51 -9.99
C ASP A 48 -7.66 3.54 -8.62
N PHE A 49 -7.56 2.41 -7.89
CA PHE A 49 -6.93 2.43 -6.55
C PHE A 49 -6.14 1.15 -6.27
N TYR A 50 -4.83 1.26 -6.04
CA TYR A 50 -3.98 0.14 -5.61
C TYR A 50 -3.42 0.35 -4.20
N PRO A 51 -3.92 -0.38 -3.20
CA PRO A 51 -3.45 -0.26 -1.83
C PRO A 51 -2.15 -1.03 -1.55
N LEU A 52 -1.30 -0.49 -0.68
CA LEU A 52 -0.08 -1.16 -0.20
C LEU A 52 -0.37 -1.91 1.11
N GLY A 53 0.18 -3.11 1.26
CA GLY A 53 0.06 -3.87 2.50
C GLY A 53 0.96 -3.29 3.58
N VAL A 54 0.46 -3.13 4.80
CA VAL A 54 1.28 -2.73 5.95
C VAL A 54 0.90 -3.52 7.20
N THR A 55 1.89 -3.84 8.02
CA THR A 55 1.73 -4.41 9.36
C THR A 55 2.51 -3.59 10.37
N TYR A 56 1.83 -3.23 11.46
CA TYR A 56 2.40 -2.59 12.63
C TYR A 56 2.48 -3.62 13.76
N THR A 57 3.62 -3.77 14.41
CA THR A 57 3.82 -4.73 15.51
C THR A 57 4.47 -4.03 16.69
N ASN A 58 3.88 -4.16 17.88
CA ASN A 58 4.52 -3.73 19.12
C ASN A 58 5.50 -4.81 19.59
N LEU A 59 6.80 -4.49 19.55
CA LEU A 59 7.86 -5.39 20.04
C LEU A 59 8.23 -5.15 21.51
N GLY A 60 7.68 -4.11 22.13
CA GLY A 60 7.95 -3.74 23.52
C GLY A 60 7.08 -4.50 24.52
N SER A 61 7.31 -4.22 25.80
CA SER A 61 6.56 -4.81 26.92
C SER A 61 5.33 -3.99 27.34
N GLU A 62 5.24 -2.73 26.91
CA GLU A 62 4.17 -1.81 27.30
C GLU A 62 3.21 -1.53 26.13
N PRO A 63 1.93 -1.22 26.40
CA PRO A 63 1.00 -0.80 25.36
C PRO A 63 1.48 0.42 24.57
N LEU A 64 1.39 0.36 23.25
CA LEU A 64 1.74 1.45 22.35
C LEU A 64 0.49 2.05 21.71
N ASN A 65 0.30 3.35 21.88
CA ASN A 65 -0.72 4.10 21.15
C ASN A 65 -0.17 4.57 19.80
N ILE A 66 -0.75 4.05 18.73
CA ILE A 66 -0.46 4.48 17.36
C ILE A 66 -1.61 5.35 16.85
N GLY A 67 -1.29 6.55 16.37
CA GLY A 67 -2.26 7.38 15.63
C GLY A 67 -2.74 6.67 14.36
N ASP A 68 -3.77 7.18 13.69
CA ASP A 68 -4.40 6.55 12.52
C ASP A 68 -3.38 5.86 11.58
N PRO A 69 -3.23 4.52 11.67
CA PRO A 69 -2.15 3.80 11.00
C PRO A 69 -2.44 3.58 9.52
N PHE A 70 -3.67 3.89 9.07
CA PHE A 70 -4.13 3.65 7.70
C PHE A 70 -4.62 4.92 7.00
N GLY A 71 -4.37 6.10 7.59
CA GLY A 71 -4.73 7.37 6.98
C GLY A 71 -4.09 7.58 5.60
N CYS A 72 -4.75 8.35 4.73
CA CYS A 72 -4.36 8.47 3.32
C CYS A 72 -3.17 9.41 3.06
N ARG A 73 -2.05 9.20 3.74
CA ARG A 73 -0.91 10.12 3.68
C ARG A 73 0.08 9.79 2.55
N LEU A 74 -0.09 8.66 1.85
CA LEU A 74 0.87 8.16 0.85
C LEU A 74 0.65 8.66 -0.59
N ILE A 75 -0.55 9.15 -0.87
CA ILE A 75 -1.04 9.52 -2.20
C ILE A 75 -0.05 10.43 -2.94
N TRP A 76 0.42 11.46 -2.25
CA TRP A 76 1.25 12.53 -2.82
C TRP A 76 2.75 12.21 -2.84
N ARG A 77 3.11 10.93 -2.70
CA ARG A 77 4.51 10.50 -2.48
C ARG A 77 4.96 9.37 -3.40
N VAL A 78 4.13 8.99 -4.38
CA VAL A 78 4.50 8.09 -5.47
C VAL A 78 5.12 8.92 -6.59
N VAL A 79 6.39 8.67 -6.90
CA VAL A 79 7.15 9.47 -7.86
C VAL A 79 7.43 8.64 -9.11
N ASP A 80 7.13 9.18 -10.27
CA ASP A 80 7.58 8.64 -11.57
C ASP A 80 9.10 8.71 -11.62
N VAL A 81 9.75 7.56 -11.82
CA VAL A 81 11.21 7.43 -11.83
C VAL A 81 11.84 8.25 -12.96
N LYS A 82 11.16 8.35 -14.11
CA LYS A 82 11.66 9.07 -15.30
C LYS A 82 11.61 10.58 -15.10
N THR A 83 10.53 11.10 -14.53
CA THR A 83 10.33 12.55 -14.39
C THR A 83 10.77 13.10 -13.03
N GLY A 84 10.93 12.24 -12.03
CA GLY A 84 11.23 12.62 -10.66
C GLY A 84 10.09 13.36 -9.97
N LYS A 85 8.88 13.36 -10.55
CA LYS A 85 7.70 14.07 -10.05
C LYS A 85 6.56 13.11 -9.74
N VAL A 86 5.65 13.56 -8.89
CA VAL A 86 4.36 12.88 -8.71
C VAL A 86 3.52 13.15 -9.97
N PRO A 87 2.97 12.12 -10.65
CA PRO A 87 2.09 12.33 -11.79
C PRO A 87 0.81 13.10 -11.45
N GLU A 88 0.37 13.94 -12.38
CA GLU A 88 -0.86 14.73 -12.33
C GLU A 88 -1.78 14.39 -13.51
N PRO A 89 -2.45 13.21 -13.53
CA PRO A 89 -3.32 12.84 -14.64
C PRO A 89 -4.55 13.75 -14.79
N GLU A 90 -4.93 14.03 -16.03
CA GLU A 90 -6.06 14.90 -16.35
C GLU A 90 -7.38 14.37 -15.74
N ARG A 91 -8.19 15.27 -15.18
CA ARG A 91 -9.48 14.98 -14.52
C ARG A 91 -9.39 14.19 -13.21
N GLN A 92 -8.24 14.18 -12.55
CA GLN A 92 -8.13 13.67 -11.18
C GLN A 92 -8.67 14.72 -10.21
N THR A 93 -9.96 14.62 -9.87
CA THR A 93 -10.65 15.64 -9.05
C THR A 93 -10.51 15.39 -7.56
N ASN A 94 -10.29 14.14 -7.15
CA ASN A 94 -9.92 13.75 -5.79
C ASN A 94 -9.22 12.40 -5.88
N TYR A 95 -7.95 12.35 -5.48
CA TYR A 95 -7.39 11.10 -5.01
C TYR A 95 -8.33 10.58 -3.91
N ALA A 96 -9.02 9.44 -4.08
CA ALA A 96 -10.07 8.93 -3.17
C ALA A 96 -9.53 8.50 -1.80
N CYS A 97 -8.96 9.45 -1.08
CA CYS A 97 -8.91 9.42 0.35
C CYS A 97 -10.31 9.71 0.87
N THR A 98 -10.87 8.79 1.61
CA THR A 98 -11.95 9.13 2.54
C THR A 98 -11.34 10.06 3.59
N THR A 99 -11.85 11.27 3.74
CA THR A 99 -11.40 12.26 4.76
C THR A 99 -11.61 11.79 6.21
N GLU A 100 -12.09 10.57 6.41
CA GLU A 100 -12.30 9.94 7.70
C GLU A 100 -10.97 9.52 8.33
N ALA A 101 -10.49 10.35 9.27
CA ALA A 101 -9.43 9.94 10.18
C ALA A 101 -9.95 8.82 11.09
N ARG A 102 -9.26 7.69 11.13
CA ARG A 102 -9.59 6.62 12.07
C ARG A 102 -9.12 6.98 13.47
N ALA A 103 -9.81 6.42 14.48
CA ALA A 103 -9.39 6.55 15.86
C ALA A 103 -7.97 5.97 16.04
N PRO A 104 -7.15 6.55 16.95
CA PRO A 104 -5.89 5.92 17.36
C PRO A 104 -6.13 4.49 17.84
N THR A 105 -5.17 3.61 17.55
CA THR A 105 -5.22 2.20 17.98
C THR A 105 -4.20 1.97 19.07
N ILE A 106 -4.55 1.19 20.09
CA ILE A 106 -3.60 0.74 21.11
C ILE A 106 -3.20 -0.69 20.75
N LEU A 107 -1.89 -0.94 20.66
CA LEU A 107 -1.31 -2.27 20.52
C LEU A 107 -0.70 -2.70 21.84
N GLY A 108 -1.20 -3.77 22.43
CA GLY A 108 -0.56 -4.46 23.55
C GLY A 108 0.81 -5.07 23.18
N ALA A 109 1.53 -5.57 24.17
CA ALA A 109 2.84 -6.20 23.96
C ALA A 109 2.74 -7.40 23.01
N GLY A 110 3.55 -7.40 21.95
CA GLY A 110 3.53 -8.45 20.92
C GLY A 110 2.37 -8.37 19.92
N GLU A 111 1.40 -7.47 20.12
CA GLU A 111 0.25 -7.36 19.22
C GLU A 111 0.65 -6.78 17.86
N SER A 112 -0.06 -7.24 16.82
CA SER A 112 0.12 -6.78 15.46
C SER A 112 -1.21 -6.31 14.86
N LEU A 113 -1.15 -5.21 14.12
CA LEU A 113 -2.23 -4.67 13.34
C LEU A 113 -1.84 -4.62 11.87
N SER A 114 -2.47 -5.46 11.08
CA SER A 114 -2.31 -5.48 9.63
C SER A 114 -3.44 -4.75 8.93
N GLY A 115 -3.12 -4.11 7.82
CA GLY A 115 -4.10 -3.48 6.98
C GLY A 115 -3.49 -3.02 5.68
N ARG A 116 -4.13 -2.01 5.10
CA ARG A 116 -3.77 -1.48 3.80
C ARG A 116 -3.66 0.02 3.90
N LEU A 117 -2.54 0.55 3.45
CA LEU A 117 -2.41 1.98 3.17
C LEU A 117 -3.06 2.22 1.82
N SER A 118 -4.00 3.15 1.77
CA SER A 118 -4.63 3.57 0.52
C SER A 118 -3.59 4.23 -0.38
N GLY A 119 -2.93 3.41 -1.20
CA GLY A 119 -2.11 3.84 -2.31
C GLY A 119 -3.03 4.24 -3.46
N ILE A 120 -2.68 5.33 -4.13
CA ILE A 120 -3.49 5.84 -5.23
C ILE A 120 -2.60 5.96 -6.44
N ILE A 121 -2.97 5.18 -7.46
CA ILE A 121 -2.36 5.19 -8.79
C ILE A 121 -3.43 5.38 -9.85
N ASP A 122 -4.59 5.96 -9.47
CA ASP A 122 -5.69 6.24 -10.41
C ASP A 122 -5.14 6.99 -11.61
N ARG A 123 -5.36 6.45 -12.81
CA ARG A 123 -4.94 7.06 -14.08
C ARG A 123 -3.45 7.40 -14.18
N PHE A 124 -2.60 6.85 -13.32
CA PHE A 124 -1.16 7.00 -13.51
C PHE A 124 -0.77 6.32 -14.83
N PRO A 125 0.07 6.95 -15.65
CA PRO A 125 0.51 6.34 -16.90
C PRO A 125 1.32 5.06 -16.62
N LYS A 126 1.44 4.20 -17.63
CA LYS A 126 2.37 3.07 -17.55
C LYS A 126 3.80 3.58 -17.35
N GLY A 127 4.57 2.90 -16.52
CA GLY A 127 5.93 3.32 -16.19
C GLY A 127 6.44 2.76 -14.87
N GLU A 128 7.67 3.14 -14.54
CA GLU A 128 8.32 2.79 -13.29
C GLU A 128 8.13 3.89 -12.25
N TYR A 129 7.80 3.47 -11.03
CA TYR A 129 7.46 4.35 -9.92
C TYR A 129 8.26 3.98 -8.67
N ARG A 130 8.42 4.96 -7.80
CA ARG A 130 9.08 4.78 -6.51
C ARG A 130 8.31 5.36 -5.35
N LEU A 131 8.45 4.72 -4.19
CA LEU A 131 8.17 5.27 -2.87
C LEU A 131 9.53 5.58 -2.23
N GLY A 132 9.85 6.87 -2.07
CA GLY A 132 11.10 7.31 -1.46
C GLY A 132 11.07 7.32 0.07
N ALA A 133 12.19 7.71 0.69
CA ALA A 133 12.27 7.85 2.14
C ALA A 133 11.28 8.90 2.69
N GLU A 134 10.95 9.92 1.89
CA GLU A 134 9.95 10.95 2.17
C GLU A 134 8.54 10.38 2.36
N THR A 135 8.25 9.23 1.74
CA THR A 135 6.99 8.51 1.92
C THR A 135 6.82 8.03 3.36
N TRP A 136 7.92 7.76 4.07
CA TRP A 136 7.86 7.30 5.45
C TRP A 136 7.51 8.39 6.45
N GLN A 137 7.58 9.67 6.07
CA GLN A 137 7.01 10.75 6.87
C GLN A 137 5.50 10.59 7.04
N ALA A 138 4.82 10.08 6.02
CA ALA A 138 3.39 9.81 6.08
C ALA A 138 3.05 8.64 7.01
N VAL A 139 3.91 7.62 7.07
CA VAL A 139 3.73 6.40 7.86
C VAL A 139 4.14 6.59 9.33
N ALA A 140 5.31 7.19 9.57
CA ALA A 140 5.91 7.32 10.90
C ALA A 140 5.79 8.74 11.51
N GLY A 141 5.13 9.66 10.81
CA GLY A 141 4.91 11.03 11.28
C GLY A 141 6.21 11.82 11.49
N LYS A 142 6.24 12.69 12.50
CA LYS A 142 7.39 13.57 12.81
C LYS A 142 8.68 12.80 13.13
N ASP A 143 8.55 11.56 13.58
CA ASP A 143 9.65 10.73 14.05
C ASP A 143 10.23 9.84 12.94
N TRP A 144 9.79 9.98 11.69
CA TRP A 144 10.27 9.17 10.56
C TRP A 144 11.80 9.15 10.39
N ARG A 145 12.50 10.23 10.79
CA ARG A 145 13.97 10.28 10.76
C ARG A 145 14.64 9.31 11.72
N LYS A 146 13.92 8.84 12.74
CA LYS A 146 14.38 7.84 13.72
C LYS A 146 14.18 6.41 13.23
N LEU A 147 13.56 6.20 12.06
CA LEU A 147 13.39 4.86 11.51
C LEU A 147 14.74 4.16 11.30
N SER A 148 14.80 2.89 11.70
CA SER A 148 15.96 2.01 11.56
C SER A 148 15.56 0.62 11.02
N PRO A 149 16.26 0.06 10.01
CA PRO A 149 17.30 0.72 9.21
C PRO A 149 16.77 1.97 8.49
N LYS A 150 17.64 2.75 7.86
CA LYS A 150 17.15 3.90 7.09
C LYS A 150 16.23 3.41 5.97
N PRO A 151 15.09 4.10 5.72
CA PRO A 151 14.18 3.67 4.70
C PRO A 151 14.85 3.61 3.33
N GLN A 152 14.68 2.48 2.67
CA GLN A 152 15.11 2.23 1.29
C GLN A 152 14.01 2.63 0.33
N GLU A 153 14.40 2.99 -0.88
CA GLU A 153 13.47 3.18 -1.99
C GLU A 153 12.76 1.86 -2.32
N VAL A 154 11.45 1.92 -2.51
CA VAL A 154 10.63 0.81 -2.99
C VAL A 154 10.22 1.11 -4.42
N ARG A 155 10.52 0.20 -5.35
CA ARG A 155 10.24 0.37 -6.78
C ARG A 155 9.13 -0.57 -7.22
N PHE A 156 8.29 -0.09 -8.13
CA PHE A 156 7.25 -0.89 -8.76
C PHE A 156 6.89 -0.36 -10.15
N GLU A 157 6.31 -1.21 -10.98
CA GLU A 157 5.92 -0.88 -12.35
C GLU A 157 4.39 -0.87 -12.50
N ILE A 158 3.86 0.11 -13.23
CA ILE A 158 2.49 0.09 -13.76
C ILE A 158 2.56 -0.40 -15.21
N ARG A 159 1.93 -1.55 -15.50
CA ARG A 159 2.06 -2.29 -16.77
C ARG A 159 0.94 -2.07 -17.78
#